data_AF-A0AAJ4AKF9-F1
#
_entry.id   AF-A0AAJ4AKF9-F1
#
_cell.length_a   1.000
_cell.length_b   1.000
_cell.length_c   1.000
_cell.angle_alpha   90.00
_cell.angle_beta   90.00
_cell.angle_gamma   90.00
#
_symmetry.space_group_name_H-M   'P 1'
#
loop_
_entity.id
_entity.type
_entity.pdbx_description
1 polymer ?
#
loop_
_entity_poly.entity_id
_entity_poly.type
_entity_poly.pdbx_seq_one_letter_code
_entity_poly.pdbx_strand_id
1 'polypeptide(L)'
;MRTFNILKKERDFFLASTGRSHCKIIIDDYSRDLPLGEVELHVEEVSNKYKYYSNEAIFKLTLPLEEQSSIDICTLSSGRKNQFLYKKCLRLGGKWETILGQWVFSASVEDKVRELESIIRSEEQYFEVTFKETVTLTNQELTLFGYPVVLSSSSASVKTMKGIRLHRGDIAVMGNRTVVVAGTKIRLFVPLEMKDNPDFREDYLCATEVEKKRKPNKKTTYSWE
;
A
#
# COMPACT_ATOMS: atom_id res chain seq x y z
N MET A 1 13.40 18.49 -2.32
CA MET A 1 14.17 19.42 -1.47
C MET A 1 14.23 20.77 -2.14
N ARG A 2 14.26 21.85 -1.36
CA ARG A 2 14.62 23.18 -1.84
C ARG A 2 15.76 23.68 -0.98
N THR A 3 16.75 24.30 -1.60
CA THR A 3 17.87 24.94 -0.91
C THR A 3 17.41 26.31 -0.40
N PHE A 4 17.64 26.55 0.89
CA PHE A 4 17.37 27.82 1.55
C PHE A 4 18.65 28.32 2.19
N ASN A 5 18.86 29.63 2.16
CA ASN A 5 19.84 30.29 2.99
C ASN A 5 19.13 30.93 4.19
N ILE A 6 19.32 30.37 5.39
CA ILE A 6 18.73 30.86 6.63
C ILE A 6 19.57 32.04 7.14
N LEU A 7 18.99 33.24 7.09
CA LEU A 7 19.68 34.48 7.41
C LEU A 7 19.62 34.81 8.91
N LYS A 8 18.44 34.65 9.52
CA LYS A 8 18.19 35.07 10.90
C LYS A 8 17.00 34.32 11.51
N LYS A 9 17.11 34.03 12.81
CA LYS A 9 16.01 33.56 13.66
C LYS A 9 15.27 34.75 14.28
N GLU A 10 13.96 34.83 14.07
CA GLU A 10 13.05 35.75 14.78
C GLU A 10 12.21 34.97 15.81
N ARG A 11 11.17 35.61 16.37
CA ARG A 11 10.34 35.01 17.42
C ARG A 11 9.49 33.85 16.90
N ASP A 12 8.82 34.07 15.76
CA ASP A 12 7.84 33.13 15.20
C ASP A 12 8.27 32.56 13.84
N PHE A 13 9.32 33.13 13.22
CA PHE A 13 9.79 32.75 11.89
C PHE A 13 11.32 32.80 11.79
N PHE A 14 11.89 31.99 10.92
CA PHE A 14 13.21 32.21 10.33
C PHE A 14 13.08 33.02 9.04
N LEU A 15 13.90 34.05 8.89
CA LEU A 15 14.07 34.74 7.61
C LEU A 15 15.05 33.95 6.76
N ALA A 16 14.60 33.57 5.56
CA ALA A 16 15.37 32.76 4.63
C ALA A 16 15.35 33.38 3.22
N SER A 17 16.24 32.92 2.35
CA SER A 17 16.19 33.24 0.93
C SER A 17 16.35 32.00 0.06
N THR A 18 15.62 31.96 -1.06
CA THR A 18 15.78 30.97 -2.13
C THR A 18 16.55 31.59 -3.29
N GLY A 19 17.69 32.22 -2.98
CA GLY A 19 18.56 32.93 -3.94
C GLY A 19 17.98 34.23 -4.48
N ARG A 20 16.85 34.17 -5.21
CA ARG A 20 16.23 35.32 -5.90
C ARG A 20 15.18 36.07 -5.08
N SER A 21 14.68 35.47 -4.01
CA SER A 21 13.58 36.03 -3.21
C SER A 21 13.74 35.74 -1.72
N HIS A 22 13.26 36.67 -0.90
CA HIS A 22 13.12 36.47 0.55
C HIS A 22 11.85 35.66 0.84
N CYS A 23 11.95 34.81 1.87
CA CYS A 23 10.87 33.97 2.34
C CYS A 23 10.99 33.74 3.85
N LYS A 24 9.94 33.18 4.45
CA LYS A 24 9.91 32.87 5.88
C LYS A 24 9.69 31.39 6.09
N ILE A 25 10.34 30.83 7.11
CA ILE A 25 10.07 29.47 7.60
C ILE A 25 9.47 29.59 8.99
N ILE A 26 8.31 28.96 9.24
CA ILE A 26 7.66 28.98 10.56
C ILE A 26 8.55 28.28 11.59
N ILE A 27 8.64 28.84 12.79
CA ILE A 27 9.26 28.18 13.95
C ILE A 27 8.23 27.30 14.64
N ASP A 28 8.43 26.00 14.58
CA ASP A 28 7.66 24.95 15.23
C ASP A 28 8.59 23.87 15.79
N ASP A 29 8.05 22.76 16.26
CA ASP A 29 8.83 21.68 16.86
C ASP A 29 9.82 21.02 15.88
N TYR A 30 9.62 21.13 14.56
CA TYR A 30 10.50 20.53 13.54
C TYR A 30 11.62 21.46 13.07
N SER A 31 11.48 22.75 13.33
CA SER A 31 12.31 23.81 12.76
C SER A 31 13.04 24.65 13.81
N ARG A 32 12.72 24.48 15.10
CA ARG A 32 13.27 25.25 16.23
C ARG A 32 14.80 25.35 16.21
N ASP A 33 15.46 24.28 15.80
CA ASP A 33 16.91 24.11 15.84
C ASP A 33 17.58 24.24 14.47
N LEU A 34 16.91 24.86 13.49
CA LEU A 34 17.49 25.16 12.16
C LEU A 34 18.79 25.98 12.29
N PRO A 35 19.91 25.51 11.71
CA PRO A 35 21.15 26.26 11.69
C PRO A 35 21.06 27.45 10.73
N LEU A 36 21.84 28.48 11.00
CA LEU A 36 22.03 29.60 10.08
C LEU A 36 22.94 29.17 8.92
N GLY A 37 22.69 29.73 7.73
CA GLY A 37 23.43 29.40 6.50
C GLY A 37 22.63 28.56 5.51
N GLU A 38 23.33 27.95 4.54
CA GLU A 38 22.70 27.16 3.49
C GLU A 38 22.30 25.77 4.00
N VAL A 39 21.04 25.42 3.77
CA VAL A 39 20.44 24.14 4.15
C VAL A 39 19.47 23.66 3.07
N GLU A 40 19.44 22.36 2.84
CA GLU A 40 18.42 21.73 2.00
C GLU A 40 17.28 21.23 2.86
N LEU A 41 16.06 21.68 2.55
CA LEU A 41 14.89 21.39 3.36
C LEU A 41 13.73 20.85 2.53
N HIS A 42 13.00 19.92 3.12
CA HIS A 42 11.67 19.50 2.78
C HIS A 42 10.65 20.39 3.46
N VAL A 43 10.02 21.22 2.64
CA VAL A 43 9.06 22.21 3.11
C VAL A 43 7.80 22.19 2.26
N GLU A 44 6.68 22.52 2.90
CA GLU A 44 5.41 22.84 2.27
C GLU A 44 5.20 24.36 2.30
N GLU A 45 4.67 24.92 1.21
CA GLU A 45 4.29 26.33 1.19
C GLU A 45 2.91 26.51 1.82
N VAL A 46 2.85 27.28 2.91
CA VAL A 46 1.64 27.56 3.70
C VAL A 46 1.30 29.06 3.68
N SER A 47 1.70 29.76 2.63
CA SER A 47 1.47 31.18 2.40
C SER A 47 -0.01 31.55 2.61
N ASN A 48 -0.31 32.29 3.67
CA ASN A 48 -1.64 32.80 3.96
C ASN A 48 -1.56 34.25 4.44
N LYS A 49 -1.91 35.18 3.54
CA LYS A 49 -1.84 36.63 3.76
C LYS A 49 -2.65 37.09 4.97
N TYR A 50 -3.79 36.45 5.25
CA TYR A 50 -4.69 36.85 6.34
C TYR A 50 -4.27 36.27 7.70
N LYS A 51 -3.57 35.14 7.70
CA LYS A 51 -3.12 34.47 8.93
C LYS A 51 -1.78 35.02 9.42
N TYR A 52 -0.87 35.32 8.50
CA TYR A 52 0.50 35.69 8.83
C TYR A 52 0.85 37.13 8.47
N TYR A 53 -0.12 37.89 7.94
CA TYR A 53 0.01 39.32 7.59
C TYR A 53 1.28 39.64 6.78
N SER A 54 1.67 38.73 5.90
CA SER A 54 2.87 38.84 5.07
C SER A 54 2.55 38.57 3.60
N ASN A 55 3.23 39.30 2.71
CA ASN A 55 3.20 39.08 1.27
C ASN A 55 4.35 38.17 0.81
N GLU A 56 5.22 37.72 1.73
CA GLU A 56 6.32 36.81 1.43
C GLU A 56 5.82 35.35 1.42
N ALA A 57 6.53 34.49 0.70
CA ALA A 57 6.27 33.06 0.73
C ALA A 57 6.60 32.49 2.12
N ILE A 58 5.67 31.76 2.72
CA ILE A 58 5.83 31.17 4.05
C ILE A 58 5.88 29.67 3.91
N PHE A 59 6.93 29.07 4.44
CA PHE A 59 7.21 27.65 4.38
C PHE A 59 7.12 27.03 5.77
N LYS A 60 6.76 25.75 5.82
CA LYS A 60 6.77 24.92 7.03
C LYS A 60 7.53 23.64 6.73
N LEU A 61 8.39 23.20 7.65
CA LEU A 61 9.08 21.91 7.52
C LEU A 61 8.04 20.78 7.57
N THR A 62 8.17 19.82 6.66
CA THR A 62 7.31 18.62 6.66
C THR A 62 7.83 17.52 7.57
N LEU A 63 9.12 17.57 7.93
CA LEU A 63 9.85 16.58 8.72
C LEU A 63 10.76 17.28 9.75
N PRO A 64 11.07 16.64 10.89
CA PRO A 64 12.10 17.10 11.83
C PRO A 64 13.44 17.36 11.13
N LEU A 65 14.21 18.32 11.64
CA LEU A 65 15.53 18.68 11.08
C LEU A 65 16.48 17.48 10.94
N GLU A 66 16.47 16.57 11.91
CA GLU A 66 17.29 15.36 11.94
C GLU A 66 16.97 14.37 10.80
N GLU A 67 15.75 14.46 10.25
CA GLU A 67 15.23 13.59 9.18
C GLU A 67 15.25 14.28 7.80
N GLN A 68 15.78 15.51 7.71
CA GLN A 68 15.80 16.28 6.46
C GLN A 68 16.71 15.67 5.39
N SER A 69 17.79 14.99 5.81
CA SER A 69 18.70 14.25 4.92
C SER A 69 18.19 12.86 4.57
N SER A 70 17.16 12.35 5.26
CA SER A 70 16.68 10.98 5.15
C SER A 70 15.35 10.88 4.40
N ILE A 71 15.28 11.41 3.17
CA ILE A 71 14.40 10.73 2.19
C ILE A 71 15.18 9.59 1.58
N ASP A 72 15.63 8.69 2.45
CA ASP A 72 15.77 7.32 2.03
C ASP A 72 14.37 6.85 1.66
N ILE A 73 14.24 6.37 0.43
CA ILE A 73 13.03 5.71 -0.03
C ILE A 73 13.26 4.22 0.11
N CYS A 74 12.28 3.51 0.63
CA CYS A 74 12.25 2.06 0.52
C CYS A 74 11.19 1.67 -0.51
N THR A 75 11.41 0.54 -1.19
CA THR A 75 10.47 0.04 -2.18
C THR A 75 9.98 -1.36 -1.84
N LEU A 76 8.77 -1.67 -2.30
CA LEU A 76 8.17 -3.00 -2.15
C LEU A 76 7.64 -3.47 -3.50
N SER A 77 8.15 -4.62 -3.95
CA SER A 77 7.53 -5.35 -5.05
C SER A 77 6.39 -6.22 -4.50
N SER A 78 5.16 -5.76 -4.65
CA SER A 78 3.97 -6.43 -4.12
C SER A 78 3.53 -7.69 -4.89
N GLY A 79 4.14 -7.95 -6.06
CA GLY A 79 3.78 -9.07 -6.93
C GLY A 79 2.32 -9.01 -7.40
N ARG A 80 1.61 -10.15 -7.33
CA ARG A 80 0.22 -10.28 -7.79
C ARG A 80 -0.71 -9.32 -7.04
N LYS A 81 -1.65 -8.68 -7.77
CA LYS A 81 -2.71 -7.83 -7.21
C LYS A 81 -3.39 -8.51 -6.02
N ASN A 82 -3.28 -7.89 -4.86
CA ASN A 82 -3.89 -8.30 -3.60
C ASN A 82 -4.53 -7.07 -2.95
N GLN A 83 -5.83 -7.14 -2.65
CA GLN A 83 -6.58 -5.99 -2.13
C GLN A 83 -6.12 -5.56 -0.73
N PHE A 84 -5.80 -6.51 0.15
CA PHE A 84 -5.35 -6.20 1.50
C PHE A 84 -3.97 -5.58 1.48
N LEU A 85 -3.07 -6.12 0.67
CA LEU A 85 -1.74 -5.54 0.49
C LEU A 85 -1.83 -4.11 -0.05
N TYR A 86 -2.65 -3.88 -1.08
CA TYR A 86 -2.85 -2.54 -1.66
C TYR A 86 -3.32 -1.53 -0.61
N LYS A 87 -4.34 -1.91 0.19
CA LYS A 87 -4.85 -1.06 1.29
C LYS A 87 -3.78 -0.80 2.35
N LYS A 88 -2.96 -1.80 2.70
CA LYS A 88 -1.86 -1.63 3.64
C LYS A 88 -0.77 -0.70 3.10
N CYS A 89 -0.37 -0.87 1.85
CA CYS A 89 0.61 0.02 1.22
C CYS A 89 0.13 1.48 1.24
N LEU A 90 -1.13 1.73 0.90
CA LEU A 90 -1.71 3.07 1.00
C LEU A 90 -1.73 3.61 2.44
N ARG A 91 -2.07 2.78 3.43
CA ARG A 91 -2.08 3.17 4.85
C ARG A 91 -0.68 3.52 5.39
N LEU A 92 0.37 2.93 4.82
CA LEU A 92 1.76 3.25 5.13
C LEU A 92 2.27 4.48 4.35
N GLY A 93 1.41 5.18 3.61
CA GLY A 93 1.78 6.34 2.80
C GLY A 93 2.48 5.97 1.48
N GLY A 94 2.43 4.70 1.09
CA GLY A 94 3.03 4.21 -0.14
C GLY A 94 2.37 4.77 -1.39
N LYS A 95 3.19 5.08 -2.39
CA LYS A 95 2.75 5.47 -3.73
C LYS A 95 3.15 4.39 -4.72
N TRP A 96 2.22 3.98 -5.58
CA TRP A 96 2.52 3.04 -6.65
C TRP A 96 3.27 3.74 -7.77
N GLU A 97 4.46 3.27 -8.10
CA GLU A 97 5.25 3.78 -9.22
C GLU A 97 5.14 2.83 -10.41
N THR A 98 4.53 3.32 -11.49
CA THR A 98 4.11 2.50 -12.64
C THR A 98 5.29 2.04 -13.49
N ILE A 99 6.35 2.83 -13.60
CA ILE A 99 7.52 2.48 -14.42
C ILE A 99 8.30 1.33 -13.79
N LEU A 100 8.47 1.34 -12.47
CA LEU A 100 9.19 0.31 -11.74
C LEU A 100 8.31 -0.89 -11.37
N GLY A 101 6.98 -0.72 -11.39
CA GLY A 101 6.04 -1.73 -10.90
C GLY A 101 6.22 -2.02 -9.42
N GLN A 102 6.51 -0.98 -8.63
CA GLN A 102 6.82 -1.09 -7.20
C GLN A 102 6.09 -0.01 -6.39
N TRP A 103 5.84 -0.31 -5.13
CA TRP A 103 5.46 0.70 -4.15
C TRP A 103 6.69 1.43 -3.66
N VAL A 104 6.58 2.75 -3.51
CA VAL A 104 7.62 3.62 -2.95
C VAL A 104 7.09 4.23 -1.65
N PHE A 105 7.91 4.18 -0.60
CA PHE A 105 7.59 4.69 0.74
C PHE A 105 8.73 5.56 1.26
N SER A 106 8.45 6.34 2.31
CA SER A 106 9.50 6.94 3.14
C SER A 106 10.21 5.87 3.96
N ALA A 107 11.52 5.99 4.19
CA ALA A 107 12.29 5.09 5.04
C ALA A 107 11.80 5.08 6.50
N SER A 108 11.07 6.10 6.95
CA SER A 108 10.43 6.10 8.28
C SER A 108 9.51 4.91 8.55
N VAL A 109 9.00 4.25 7.49
CA VAL A 109 8.16 3.05 7.59
C VAL A 109 8.87 1.80 7.08
N GLU A 110 10.19 1.84 6.89
CA GLU A 110 10.96 0.75 6.29
C GLU A 110 10.80 -0.57 7.05
N ASP A 111 10.84 -0.55 8.39
CA ASP A 111 10.65 -1.76 9.20
C ASP A 111 9.32 -2.44 8.90
N LYS A 112 8.23 -1.66 8.81
CA LYS A 112 6.89 -2.16 8.47
C LYS A 112 6.80 -2.66 7.03
N VAL A 113 7.55 -2.04 6.11
CA VAL A 113 7.64 -2.48 4.72
C VAL A 113 8.41 -3.79 4.62
N ARG A 114 9.48 -3.97 5.39
CA ARG A 114 10.26 -5.21 5.48
C ARG A 114 9.44 -6.36 6.08
N GLU A 115 8.63 -6.09 7.10
CA GLU A 115 7.66 -7.06 7.64
C GLU A 115 6.63 -7.50 6.58
N LEU A 116 6.10 -6.55 5.80
CA LEU A 116 5.21 -6.89 4.69
C LEU A 116 5.92 -7.71 3.61
N GLU A 117 7.17 -7.35 3.31
CA GLU A 117 7.98 -8.05 2.34
C GLU A 117 8.25 -9.50 2.75
N SER A 118 8.53 -9.77 4.03
CA SER A 118 8.76 -11.14 4.52
C SER A 118 7.52 -12.01 4.31
N ILE A 119 6.33 -11.46 4.59
CA ILE A 119 5.05 -12.16 4.42
C ILE A 119 4.84 -12.53 2.94
N ILE A 120 5.07 -11.57 2.04
CA ILE A 120 4.86 -11.74 0.58
C ILE A 120 5.87 -12.71 -0.02
N ARG A 121 7.14 -12.64 0.41
CA ARG A 121 8.24 -13.47 -0.10
C ARG A 121 8.34 -14.85 0.59
N SER A 122 7.51 -15.10 1.59
CA SER A 122 7.43 -16.41 2.24
C SER A 122 7.10 -17.53 1.26
N GLU A 123 7.36 -18.79 1.66
CA GLU A 123 7.20 -19.93 0.75
C GLU A 123 5.77 -20.04 0.21
N GLU A 124 5.61 -19.99 -1.12
CA GLU A 124 4.32 -20.21 -1.74
C GLU A 124 3.88 -21.68 -1.64
N GLN A 125 2.67 -21.88 -1.12
CA GLN A 125 2.03 -23.17 -1.02
C GLN A 125 0.71 -23.20 -1.79
N TYR A 126 0.34 -24.39 -2.26
CA TYR A 126 -0.87 -24.61 -3.04
C TYR A 126 -1.99 -25.06 -2.11
N PHE A 127 -3.05 -24.27 -2.02
CA PHE A 127 -4.17 -24.54 -1.13
C PHE A 127 -5.45 -24.81 -1.92
N GLU A 128 -6.31 -25.64 -1.36
CA GLU A 128 -7.73 -25.76 -1.71
C GLU A 128 -8.56 -25.14 -0.59
N VAL A 129 -9.38 -24.15 -0.95
CA VAL A 129 -10.37 -23.54 -0.08
C VAL A 129 -11.73 -24.11 -0.45
N THR A 130 -12.39 -24.77 0.51
CA THR A 130 -13.73 -25.34 0.37
C THR A 130 -14.72 -24.46 1.13
N PHE A 131 -15.74 -23.95 0.45
CA PHE A 131 -16.85 -23.22 1.09
C PHE A 131 -17.82 -24.23 1.71
N LYS A 132 -17.98 -24.21 3.03
CA LYS A 132 -18.92 -25.09 3.74
C LYS A 132 -20.36 -24.64 3.61
N GLU A 133 -20.56 -23.33 3.49
CA GLU A 133 -21.85 -22.67 3.36
C GLU A 133 -21.89 -21.78 2.13
N THR A 134 -23.11 -21.42 1.70
CA THR A 134 -23.28 -20.48 0.59
C THR A 134 -22.99 -19.07 1.09
N VAL A 135 -21.97 -18.43 0.53
CA VAL A 135 -21.57 -17.07 0.90
C VAL A 135 -22.13 -16.09 -0.12
N THR A 136 -22.83 -15.07 0.35
CA THR A 136 -23.25 -13.92 -0.48
C THR A 136 -22.45 -12.69 -0.09
N LEU A 137 -21.76 -12.09 -1.06
CA LEU A 137 -21.08 -10.82 -0.95
C LEU A 137 -21.84 -9.76 -1.72
N THR A 138 -22.04 -8.59 -1.12
CA THR A 138 -22.73 -7.44 -1.74
C THR A 138 -21.81 -6.23 -1.69
N ASN A 139 -21.66 -5.53 -2.81
CA ASN A 139 -20.75 -4.38 -2.98
C ASN A 139 -19.28 -4.70 -2.66
N GLN A 140 -18.88 -5.97 -2.78
CA GLN A 140 -17.53 -6.43 -2.51
C GLN A 140 -17.10 -7.47 -3.55
N GLU A 141 -15.81 -7.47 -3.90
CA GLU A 141 -15.23 -8.51 -4.73
C GLU A 141 -15.00 -9.78 -3.91
N LEU A 142 -15.18 -10.95 -4.52
CA LEU A 142 -14.78 -12.21 -3.91
C LEU A 142 -13.26 -12.33 -3.93
N THR A 143 -12.66 -12.37 -2.74
CA THR A 143 -11.23 -12.56 -2.53
C THR A 143 -10.94 -13.80 -1.70
N LEU A 144 -9.74 -14.35 -1.83
CA LEU A 144 -9.20 -15.35 -0.90
C LEU A 144 -7.81 -14.91 -0.51
N PHE A 145 -7.60 -14.67 0.79
CA PHE A 145 -6.36 -14.08 1.31
C PHE A 145 -6.01 -12.72 0.67
N GLY A 146 -7.04 -11.95 0.30
CA GLY A 146 -6.94 -10.67 -0.41
C GLY A 146 -6.74 -10.79 -1.92
N TYR A 147 -6.57 -11.99 -2.47
CA TYR A 147 -6.45 -12.18 -3.92
C TYR A 147 -7.82 -12.26 -4.59
N PRO A 148 -8.15 -11.38 -5.57
CA PRO A 148 -9.40 -11.45 -6.29
C PRO A 148 -9.56 -12.80 -7.00
N VAL A 149 -10.72 -13.44 -6.84
CA VAL A 149 -11.00 -14.77 -7.40
C VAL A 149 -11.54 -14.68 -8.81
N VAL A 150 -12.50 -13.79 -9.03
CA VAL A 150 -13.25 -13.68 -10.28
C VAL A 150 -12.63 -12.59 -11.17
N LEU A 151 -12.29 -12.95 -12.41
CA LEU A 151 -11.84 -12.01 -13.44
C LEU A 151 -13.05 -11.44 -14.20
N SER A 152 -13.93 -12.32 -14.65
CA SER A 152 -15.15 -11.94 -15.35
C SER A 152 -16.20 -13.04 -15.25
N SER A 153 -17.45 -12.68 -15.40
CA SER A 153 -18.60 -13.59 -15.31
C SER A 153 -19.51 -13.41 -16.52
N SER A 154 -20.07 -14.51 -16.99
CA SER A 154 -21.13 -14.55 -18.02
C SER A 154 -22.28 -15.43 -17.51
N SER A 155 -23.41 -15.41 -18.20
CA SER A 155 -24.57 -16.27 -17.88
C SER A 155 -24.24 -17.76 -17.91
N ALA A 156 -23.20 -18.17 -18.64
CA ALA A 156 -22.81 -19.58 -18.82
C ALA A 156 -21.56 -19.99 -18.05
N SER A 157 -20.71 -19.05 -17.62
CA SER A 157 -19.43 -19.39 -16.97
C SER A 157 -18.80 -18.22 -16.22
N VAL A 158 -18.03 -18.55 -15.18
CA VAL A 158 -17.13 -17.63 -14.49
C VAL A 158 -15.68 -17.91 -14.87
N LYS A 159 -14.98 -16.85 -15.28
CA LYS A 159 -13.53 -16.87 -15.49
C LYS A 159 -12.85 -16.42 -14.21
N THR A 160 -11.95 -17.25 -13.70
CA THR A 160 -11.12 -16.94 -12.53
C THR A 160 -9.87 -16.14 -12.92
N MET A 161 -9.31 -15.41 -11.95
CA MET A 161 -8.04 -14.72 -12.11
C MET A 161 -6.89 -15.72 -12.36
N LYS A 162 -5.82 -15.24 -13.00
CA LYS A 162 -4.61 -16.02 -13.30
C LYS A 162 -4.05 -16.63 -12.00
N GLY A 163 -3.72 -17.92 -12.03
CA GLY A 163 -3.23 -18.67 -10.86
C GLY A 163 -4.31 -19.10 -9.86
N ILE A 164 -5.59 -18.85 -10.14
CA ILE A 164 -6.73 -19.33 -9.36
C ILE A 164 -7.55 -20.29 -10.23
N ARG A 165 -7.91 -21.43 -9.66
CA ARG A 165 -8.67 -22.48 -10.34
C ARG A 165 -9.94 -22.81 -9.56
N LEU A 166 -11.09 -22.60 -10.18
CA LEU A 166 -12.34 -23.20 -9.73
C LEU A 166 -12.27 -24.71 -9.99
N HIS A 167 -12.16 -25.52 -8.94
CA HIS A 167 -12.01 -26.97 -9.05
C HIS A 167 -13.36 -27.68 -9.06
N ARG A 168 -14.31 -27.22 -8.24
CA ARG A 168 -15.67 -27.76 -8.13
C ARG A 168 -16.62 -26.66 -7.65
N GLY A 169 -17.90 -26.80 -7.97
CA GLY A 169 -18.95 -25.88 -7.53
C GLY A 169 -19.14 -24.74 -8.50
N ASP A 170 -19.77 -23.67 -8.02
CA ASP A 170 -20.19 -22.57 -8.87
C ASP A 170 -20.13 -21.23 -8.13
N ILE A 171 -19.89 -20.18 -8.92
CA ILE A 171 -19.86 -18.80 -8.47
C ILE A 171 -20.80 -18.04 -9.38
N ALA A 172 -21.79 -17.36 -8.83
CA ALA A 172 -22.69 -16.51 -9.59
C ALA A 172 -22.39 -15.04 -9.28
N VAL A 173 -22.15 -14.23 -10.31
CA VAL A 173 -21.96 -12.78 -10.16
C VAL A 173 -23.11 -12.06 -10.87
N MET A 174 -23.83 -11.25 -10.11
CA MET A 174 -25.05 -10.55 -10.53
C MET A 174 -24.93 -9.07 -10.13
N GLY A 175 -24.44 -8.24 -11.05
CA GLY A 175 -24.22 -6.82 -10.79
C GLY A 175 -23.23 -6.62 -9.64
N ASN A 176 -23.70 -6.06 -8.53
CA ASN A 176 -22.92 -5.82 -7.32
C ASN A 176 -22.93 -6.99 -6.31
N ARG A 177 -23.54 -8.11 -6.66
CA ARG A 177 -23.69 -9.28 -5.77
C ARG A 177 -22.90 -10.47 -6.32
N THR A 178 -22.07 -11.09 -5.48
CA THR A 178 -21.39 -12.36 -5.78
C THR A 178 -21.88 -13.43 -4.82
N VAL A 179 -22.29 -14.58 -5.34
CA VAL A 179 -22.75 -15.73 -4.56
C VAL A 179 -21.84 -16.91 -4.86
N VAL A 180 -21.26 -17.49 -3.81
CA VAL A 180 -20.47 -18.72 -3.88
C VAL A 180 -21.28 -19.84 -3.24
N VAL A 181 -21.60 -20.88 -4.01
CA VAL A 181 -22.45 -21.97 -3.53
C VAL A 181 -21.67 -22.88 -2.56
N ALA A 182 -22.33 -23.39 -1.53
CA ALA A 182 -21.77 -24.40 -0.64
C ALA A 182 -21.19 -25.61 -1.42
N GLY A 183 -20.05 -26.13 -0.96
CA GLY A 183 -19.31 -27.19 -1.64
C GLY A 183 -18.40 -26.70 -2.78
N THR A 184 -18.37 -25.39 -3.05
CA THR A 184 -17.42 -24.81 -4.00
C THR A 184 -15.99 -24.94 -3.51
N LYS A 185 -15.09 -25.36 -4.40
CA LYS A 185 -13.67 -25.62 -4.12
C LYS A 185 -12.81 -24.78 -5.05
N ILE A 186 -12.00 -23.91 -4.48
CA ILE A 186 -11.12 -23.01 -5.21
C ILE A 186 -9.68 -23.33 -4.84
N ARG A 187 -8.81 -23.44 -5.83
CA ARG A 187 -7.38 -23.69 -5.62
C ARG A 187 -6.53 -22.52 -6.06
N LEU A 188 -5.57 -22.14 -5.22
CA LEU A 188 -4.68 -21.02 -5.48
C LEU A 188 -3.34 -21.20 -4.76
N PHE A 189 -2.32 -20.52 -5.26
CA PHE A 189 -1.06 -20.32 -4.53
C PHE A 189 -1.19 -19.13 -3.59
N VAL A 190 -0.72 -19.32 -2.36
CA VAL A 190 -0.69 -18.31 -1.29
C VAL A 190 0.64 -18.44 -0.55
N PRO A 191 1.33 -17.33 -0.25
CA PRO A 191 2.46 -17.35 0.68
C PRO A 191 2.05 -17.89 2.05
N LEU A 192 2.87 -18.74 2.67
CA LEU A 192 2.52 -19.39 3.93
C LEU A 192 2.21 -18.38 5.04
N GLU A 193 3.06 -17.37 5.22
CA GLU A 193 2.87 -16.36 6.26
C GLU A 193 1.60 -15.52 6.01
N MET A 194 1.21 -15.33 4.75
CA MET A 194 -0.01 -14.59 4.41
C MET A 194 -1.27 -15.34 4.84
N LYS A 195 -1.27 -16.68 4.76
CA LYS A 195 -2.39 -17.51 5.20
C LYS A 195 -2.65 -17.34 6.70
N ASP A 196 -1.58 -17.34 7.49
CA ASP A 196 -1.66 -17.34 8.95
C ASP A 196 -1.79 -15.92 9.54
N ASN A 197 -1.57 -14.89 8.73
CA ASN A 197 -1.66 -13.50 9.15
C ASN A 197 -3.11 -13.00 9.17
N PRO A 198 -3.60 -12.47 10.33
CA PRO A 198 -4.98 -12.03 10.48
C PRO A 198 -5.37 -10.88 9.56
N ASP A 199 -4.42 -10.02 9.16
CA ASP A 199 -4.70 -8.87 8.31
C ASP A 199 -5.02 -9.25 6.85
N PHE A 200 -4.75 -10.49 6.47
CA PHE A 200 -5.06 -11.02 5.14
C PHE A 200 -6.25 -11.96 5.16
N ARG A 201 -7.01 -12.02 6.27
CA ARG A 201 -8.14 -12.94 6.44
C ARG A 201 -9.47 -12.24 6.18
N GLU A 202 -10.28 -12.77 5.27
CA GLU A 202 -11.67 -12.35 5.10
C GLU A 202 -12.59 -12.94 6.19
N ASP A 203 -13.63 -12.21 6.59
CA ASP A 203 -14.59 -12.66 7.60
C ASP A 203 -15.26 -13.99 7.21
N TYR A 204 -15.65 -14.12 5.94
CA TYR A 204 -16.30 -15.32 5.42
C TYR A 204 -15.39 -16.55 5.31
N LEU A 205 -14.08 -16.41 5.55
CA LEU A 205 -13.21 -17.59 5.67
C LEU A 205 -13.56 -18.45 6.89
N CYS A 206 -14.30 -17.93 7.88
CA CYS A 206 -14.86 -18.75 8.96
C CYS A 206 -15.78 -19.88 8.44
N ALA A 207 -16.43 -19.66 7.30
CA ALA A 207 -17.29 -20.64 6.63
C ALA A 207 -16.52 -21.49 5.61
N THR A 208 -15.19 -21.52 5.68
CA THR A 208 -14.35 -22.26 4.73
C THR A 208 -13.42 -23.26 5.42
N GLU A 209 -12.98 -24.26 4.66
CA GLU A 209 -11.92 -25.19 5.04
C GLU A 209 -10.74 -25.03 4.10
N VAL A 210 -9.53 -24.86 4.66
CA VAL A 210 -8.31 -24.63 3.89
C VAL A 210 -7.38 -25.83 4.04
N GLU A 211 -7.19 -26.57 2.95
CA GLU A 211 -6.35 -27.75 2.92
C GLU A 211 -5.13 -27.55 2.02
N LYS A 212 -3.93 -27.92 2.49
CA LYS A 212 -2.73 -27.93 1.65
C LYS A 212 -2.81 -29.05 0.63
N LYS A 213 -2.56 -28.73 -0.64
CA LYS A 213 -2.52 -29.71 -1.74
C LYS A 213 -1.12 -29.81 -2.33
N ARG A 214 -0.84 -30.94 -2.98
CA ARG A 214 0.38 -31.13 -3.75
C ARG A 214 0.41 -30.13 -4.91
N LYS A 215 1.55 -29.47 -5.12
CA LYS A 215 1.78 -28.54 -6.23
C LYS A 215 1.50 -29.28 -7.57
N PRO A 216 0.79 -28.67 -8.53
CA PRO A 216 0.57 -29.27 -9.84
C PRO A 216 1.90 -29.55 -10.56
N ASN A 217 2.01 -30.69 -11.26
CA ASN A 217 3.25 -31.11 -11.94
C ASN A 217 3.73 -30.14 -13.04
N LYS A 218 2.82 -29.35 -13.63
CA LYS A 218 3.16 -28.23 -14.51
C LYS A 218 3.04 -26.94 -13.69
N LYS A 219 4.17 -26.38 -13.28
CA LYS A 219 4.23 -25.00 -12.81
C LYS A 219 4.08 -24.14 -14.05
N THR A 220 2.90 -23.59 -14.29
CA THR A 220 2.82 -22.42 -15.17
C THR A 220 3.57 -21.32 -14.45
N THR A 221 4.84 -21.13 -14.82
CA THR A 221 5.63 -19.98 -14.39
C THR A 221 4.93 -18.77 -14.99
N TYR A 222 4.19 -18.06 -14.15
CA TYR A 222 3.54 -16.85 -14.55
C TYR A 222 4.58 -15.74 -14.41
N SER A 223 5.07 -15.16 -15.51
CA SER A 223 5.61 -13.81 -15.41
C SER A 223 4.44 -12.92 -14.99
N TRP A 224 4.70 -12.14 -13.95
CA TRP A 224 3.77 -11.15 -13.40
C TRP A 224 4.20 -9.73 -13.78
N GLU A 225 5.00 -9.63 -14.86
CA GLU A 225 5.22 -8.38 -15.61
C GLU A 225 3.95 -7.97 -16.35
#